data_AF-A0A9X2XTG5-F1
#
_entry.id   AF-A0A9X2XTG5-F1
#
_cell.length_a   1.000
_cell.length_b   1.000
_cell.length_c   1.000
_cell.angle_alpha   90.00
_cell.angle_beta   90.00
_cell.angle_gamma   90.00
#
_symmetry.space_group_name_H-M   'P 1'
#
loop_
_entity.id
_entity.type
_entity.pdbx_description
1 polymer ?
#
loop_
_entity_poly.entity_id
_entity_poly.type
_entity_poly.pdbx_seq_one_letter_code
_entity_poly.pdbx_strand_id
1 'polypeptide(L)'
;MKFFYLPLFIVVISFCSCRKDVQKPGSVSNLPDETATLLRKFTYPASNTADSVSFVLSRDSIKISGSNNTGKQLILAVDIPYPQGNDYIKFTINEGKLKPGLVGAYTIVSSPVGGLQGDAQVNYRYKKDTYSYVEFYPGNADGVLQFTSYDPGQKLLAGTYSFHINSLHNPKIGMNWVETRIDVKGSFGNMQIK
;
A
#
# COMPACT_ATOMS: atom_id res chain seq x y z
N MET A 1 -31.78 -43.80 75.84
CA MET A 1 -31.90 -43.00 74.60
C MET A 1 -32.19 -41.55 75.00
N LYS A 2 -31.29 -40.61 74.70
CA LYS A 2 -31.48 -39.16 74.93
C LYS A 2 -31.32 -38.46 73.58
N PHE A 3 -32.37 -37.77 73.13
CA PHE A 3 -32.36 -36.92 71.95
C PHE A 3 -31.91 -35.51 72.35
N PHE A 4 -30.93 -34.97 71.64
CA PHE A 4 -30.50 -33.57 71.73
C PHE A 4 -31.03 -32.82 70.50
N TYR A 5 -31.75 -31.72 70.72
CA TYR A 5 -32.13 -30.76 69.69
C TYR A 5 -31.08 -29.65 69.61
N LEU A 6 -30.62 -29.32 68.40
CA LEU A 6 -29.72 -28.19 68.13
C LEU A 6 -30.48 -27.20 67.21
N PRO A 7 -30.52 -25.89 67.53
CA PRO A 7 -31.21 -24.91 66.69
C PRO A 7 -30.34 -24.46 65.52
N LEU A 8 -30.97 -24.34 64.35
CA LEU A 8 -30.41 -23.85 63.09
C LEU A 8 -30.37 -22.32 63.09
N PHE A 9 -29.18 -21.72 63.13
CA PHE A 9 -28.99 -20.28 62.85
C PHE A 9 -28.71 -20.09 61.36
N ILE A 10 -29.63 -19.46 60.64
CA ILE A 10 -29.44 -19.02 59.25
C ILE A 10 -28.86 -17.60 59.28
N VAL A 11 -27.60 -17.45 58.87
CA VAL A 11 -26.96 -16.15 58.64
C VAL A 11 -27.12 -15.80 57.16
N VAL A 12 -27.90 -14.76 56.86
CA VAL A 12 -28.05 -14.19 55.52
C VAL A 12 -26.95 -13.16 55.31
N ILE A 13 -25.92 -13.48 54.52
CA ILE A 13 -24.87 -12.54 54.13
C ILE A 13 -25.27 -11.93 52.78
N SER A 14 -25.68 -10.67 52.81
CA SER A 14 -25.99 -9.87 51.62
C SER A 14 -24.70 -9.35 51.00
N PHE A 15 -24.24 -9.97 49.91
CA PHE A 15 -23.12 -9.46 49.11
C PHE A 15 -23.61 -8.37 48.16
N CYS A 16 -23.47 -7.13 48.60
CA CYS A 16 -23.60 -5.95 47.75
C CYS A 16 -22.45 -5.95 46.73
N SER A 17 -22.69 -6.51 45.54
CA SER A 17 -21.73 -6.51 44.45
C SER A 17 -21.74 -5.13 43.78
N CYS A 18 -20.98 -4.19 44.35
CA CYS A 18 -20.58 -2.97 43.66
C CYS A 18 -19.72 -3.36 42.44
N ARG A 19 -20.35 -3.54 41.27
CA ARG A 19 -19.63 -3.57 40.00
C ARG A 19 -19.12 -2.15 39.73
N LYS A 20 -17.86 -1.92 40.06
CA LYS A 20 -17.11 -0.78 39.53
C LYS A 20 -16.93 -1.05 38.04
N ASP A 21 -17.61 -0.26 37.20
CA ASP A 21 -17.38 -0.26 35.76
C ASP A 21 -15.89 0.02 35.52
N VAL A 22 -15.15 -1.04 35.15
CA VAL A 22 -13.79 -0.92 34.68
C VAL A 22 -13.89 -0.25 33.32
N GLN A 23 -13.68 1.06 33.29
CA GLN A 23 -13.39 1.80 32.07
C GLN A 23 -12.28 1.05 31.34
N LYS A 24 -12.63 0.43 30.21
CA LYS A 24 -11.67 -0.17 29.29
C LYS A 24 -10.73 0.97 28.86
N PRO A 25 -9.42 0.91 29.17
CA PRO A 25 -8.50 1.93 28.68
C PRO A 25 -8.62 1.96 27.16
N GLY A 26 -8.88 3.15 26.60
CA GLY A 26 -8.83 3.35 25.17
C GLY A 26 -7.48 2.85 24.68
N SER A 27 -7.48 1.86 23.79
CA SER A 27 -6.24 1.35 23.20
C SER A 27 -5.66 2.48 22.35
N VAL A 28 -4.74 3.25 22.91
CA VAL A 28 -3.88 4.12 22.12
C VAL A 28 -3.06 3.18 21.23
N SER A 29 -3.28 3.25 19.91
CA SER A 29 -2.46 2.50 18.98
C SER A 29 -1.05 3.09 19.04
N ASN A 30 -0.08 2.31 19.50
CA ASN A 30 1.32 2.71 19.56
C ASN A 30 2.03 2.64 18.19
N LEU A 31 1.28 2.45 17.10
CA LEU A 31 1.85 2.40 15.76
C LEU A 31 2.15 3.82 15.29
N PRO A 32 3.33 4.09 14.72
CA PRO A 32 3.63 5.39 14.13
C PRO A 32 2.70 5.67 12.95
N ASP A 33 2.45 6.96 12.69
CA ASP A 33 1.55 7.38 11.63
C ASP A 33 2.02 6.88 10.25
N GLU A 34 1.09 6.28 9.50
CA GLU A 34 1.30 5.90 8.11
C GLU A 34 1.31 7.15 7.23
N THR A 35 2.30 7.26 6.36
CA THR A 35 2.42 8.39 5.41
C THR A 35 2.64 7.86 4.01
N ALA A 36 2.06 8.53 3.01
CA ALA A 36 2.35 8.20 1.62
C ALA A 36 2.12 9.40 0.70
N THR A 37 2.92 9.49 -0.36
CA THR A 37 2.83 10.53 -1.38
C THR A 37 2.92 9.95 -2.77
N LEU A 38 2.34 10.65 -3.74
CA LEU A 38 2.52 10.38 -5.15
C LEU A 38 2.63 11.70 -5.91
N LEU A 39 3.64 11.82 -6.77
CA LEU A 39 3.78 12.85 -7.80
C LEU A 39 3.67 12.15 -9.15
N ARG A 40 2.80 12.67 -10.01
CA ARG A 40 2.72 12.29 -11.42
C ARG A 40 2.99 13.49 -12.29
N LYS A 41 3.81 13.31 -13.32
CA LYS A 41 4.06 14.29 -14.37
C LYS A 41 3.84 13.66 -15.74
N PHE A 42 3.03 14.31 -16.58
CA PHE A 42 2.95 14.06 -18.01
C PHE A 42 3.82 15.09 -18.74
N THR A 43 4.68 14.63 -19.63
CA THR A 43 5.50 15.49 -20.49
C THR A 43 5.19 15.17 -21.94
N TYR A 44 4.99 16.20 -22.77
CA TYR A 44 4.65 16.07 -24.18
C TYR A 44 5.80 16.65 -25.02
N PRO A 45 6.72 15.81 -25.55
CA PRO A 45 7.93 16.28 -26.21
C PRO A 45 7.66 17.19 -27.41
N ALA A 46 6.64 16.85 -28.22
CA ALA A 46 6.30 17.60 -29.42
C ALA A 46 5.89 19.06 -29.17
N SER A 47 5.24 19.34 -28.03
CA SER A 47 4.79 20.69 -27.65
C SER A 47 5.66 21.35 -26.59
N ASN A 48 6.66 20.64 -26.05
CA ASN A 48 7.46 21.07 -24.89
C ASN A 48 6.61 21.52 -23.69
N THR A 49 5.46 20.89 -23.48
CA THR A 49 4.55 21.17 -22.36
C THR A 49 4.57 20.02 -21.36
N ALA A 50 4.21 20.30 -20.11
CA ALA A 50 4.08 19.30 -19.08
C ALA A 50 2.98 19.65 -18.07
N ASP A 51 2.31 18.63 -17.54
CA ASP A 51 1.35 18.73 -16.46
C ASP A 51 1.81 17.88 -15.28
N SER A 52 1.72 18.40 -14.05
CA SER A 52 2.02 17.61 -12.85
C SER A 52 0.95 17.76 -11.78
N VAL A 53 0.80 16.71 -10.98
CA VAL A 53 -0.04 16.74 -9.77
C VAL A 53 0.61 15.91 -8.68
N SER A 54 0.48 16.39 -7.44
CA SER A 54 0.94 15.71 -6.23
C SER A 54 -0.24 15.35 -5.35
N PHE A 55 -0.15 14.19 -4.70
CA PHE A 55 -1.15 13.67 -3.78
C PHE A 55 -0.48 13.33 -2.46
N VAL A 56 -1.14 13.70 -1.36
CA VAL A 56 -0.93 13.11 -0.05
C VAL A 56 -1.97 12.00 0.09
N LEU A 57 -1.51 10.77 0.29
CA LEU A 57 -2.36 9.59 0.22
C LEU A 57 -2.88 9.21 1.59
N SER A 58 -4.14 8.78 1.64
CA SER A 58 -4.70 8.19 2.83
C SER A 58 -4.16 6.77 3.03
N ARG A 59 -4.24 6.27 4.26
CA ARG A 59 -3.93 4.89 4.63
C ARG A 59 -4.53 3.85 3.69
N ASP A 60 -5.78 4.02 3.28
CA ASP A 60 -6.47 3.02 2.46
C ASP A 60 -6.02 3.01 0.99
N SER A 61 -5.33 4.08 0.56
CA SER A 61 -4.81 4.25 -0.80
C SER A 61 -3.54 3.44 -1.06
N ILE A 62 -2.87 2.94 -0.01
CA ILE A 62 -1.63 2.17 -0.15
C ILE A 62 -1.72 0.86 0.63
N LYS A 63 -1.39 -0.24 -0.03
CA LYS A 63 -1.46 -1.58 0.56
C LYS A 63 -0.18 -2.33 0.27
N ILE A 64 0.42 -2.88 1.33
CA ILE A 64 1.54 -3.81 1.22
C ILE A 64 1.08 -5.15 1.75
N SER A 65 1.22 -6.20 0.96
CA SER A 65 0.81 -7.54 1.37
C SER A 65 1.78 -8.61 0.90
N GLY A 66 1.96 -9.63 1.73
CA GLY A 66 2.50 -10.91 1.28
C GLY A 66 1.43 -11.69 0.51
N SER A 67 1.75 -12.18 -0.68
CA SER A 67 0.87 -13.09 -1.42
C SER A 67 1.48 -14.49 -1.47
N ASN A 68 0.67 -15.52 -1.23
CA ASN A 68 1.05 -16.92 -1.33
C ASN A 68 0.43 -17.63 -2.56
N ASN A 69 -0.56 -17.01 -3.23
CA ASN A 69 -1.43 -17.72 -4.18
C ASN A 69 -0.78 -18.07 -5.53
N THR A 70 0.32 -17.40 -5.89
CA THR A 70 1.04 -17.64 -7.17
C THR A 70 2.55 -17.70 -6.95
N GLY A 71 2.97 -18.21 -5.78
CA GLY A 71 4.32 -18.08 -5.26
C GLY A 71 4.41 -16.96 -4.24
N LYS A 72 5.36 -17.06 -3.32
CA LYS A 72 5.58 -16.05 -2.29
C LYS A 72 6.06 -14.75 -2.95
N GLN A 73 5.29 -13.69 -2.77
CA GLN A 73 5.53 -12.38 -3.37
C GLN A 73 5.25 -11.28 -2.37
N LEU A 74 5.95 -10.16 -2.51
CA LEU A 74 5.57 -8.91 -1.87
C LEU A 74 4.87 -8.03 -2.91
N ILE A 75 3.68 -7.54 -2.57
CA ILE A 75 2.89 -6.64 -3.43
C ILE A 75 2.77 -5.30 -2.73
N LEU A 76 3.13 -4.22 -3.43
CA LEU A 76 2.83 -2.84 -3.04
C LEU A 76 1.85 -2.26 -4.07
N ALA A 77 0.64 -1.95 -3.63
CA ALA A 77 -0.37 -1.31 -4.46
C ALA A 77 -0.64 0.12 -3.97
N VAL A 78 -0.72 1.05 -4.91
CA VAL A 78 -1.12 2.44 -4.71
C VAL A 78 -2.35 2.69 -5.57
N ASP A 79 -3.45 3.12 -4.97
CA ASP A 79 -4.72 3.38 -5.63
C ASP A 79 -5.20 4.80 -5.28
N ILE A 80 -5.35 5.65 -6.28
CA ILE A 80 -5.90 6.99 -6.14
C ILE A 80 -7.23 7.01 -6.89
N PRO A 81 -8.36 6.83 -6.19
CA PRO A 81 -9.65 6.71 -6.83
C PRO A 81 -10.14 8.04 -7.39
N TYR A 82 -11.01 7.95 -8.39
CA TYR A 82 -11.78 9.08 -8.92
C TYR A 82 -12.71 9.64 -7.83
N PRO A 83 -12.91 10.96 -7.74
CA PRO A 83 -12.35 12.03 -8.59
C PRO A 83 -11.02 12.61 -8.09
N GLN A 84 -10.47 12.10 -6.98
CA GLN A 84 -9.27 12.66 -6.34
C GLN A 84 -8.05 12.50 -7.23
N GLY A 85 -7.91 11.33 -7.83
CA GLY A 85 -6.94 11.04 -8.86
C GLY A 85 -7.49 9.94 -9.75
N ASN A 86 -6.60 9.28 -10.47
CA ASN A 86 -6.99 8.27 -11.44
C ASN A 86 -5.89 7.20 -11.63
N ASP A 87 -5.04 7.04 -10.62
CA ASP A 87 -3.82 6.24 -10.73
C ASP A 87 -4.01 4.91 -10.00
N TYR A 88 -3.56 3.86 -10.64
CA TYR A 88 -3.30 2.59 -9.99
C TYR A 88 -1.88 2.15 -10.32
N ILE A 89 -1.07 1.92 -9.28
CA ILE A 89 0.27 1.37 -9.39
C ILE A 89 0.32 0.08 -8.60
N LYS A 90 0.85 -0.99 -9.19
CA LYS A 90 1.13 -2.23 -8.48
C LYS A 90 2.56 -2.65 -8.74
N PHE A 91 3.36 -2.69 -7.68
CA PHE A 91 4.66 -3.34 -7.67
C PHE A 91 4.53 -4.77 -7.17
N THR A 92 5.22 -5.70 -7.81
CA THR A 92 5.28 -7.12 -7.42
C THR A 92 6.73 -7.57 -7.40
N ILE A 93 7.21 -8.05 -6.26
CA ILE A 93 8.56 -8.62 -6.09
C ILE A 93 8.42 -10.08 -5.69
N ASN A 94 9.02 -10.98 -6.48
CA ASN A 94 9.07 -12.39 -6.15
C ASN A 94 10.02 -12.63 -4.95
N GLU A 95 9.72 -13.59 -4.08
CA GLU A 95 10.52 -13.87 -2.87
C GLU A 95 12.01 -14.05 -3.16
N GLY A 96 12.37 -14.75 -4.24
CA GLY A 96 13.76 -14.96 -4.65
C GLY A 96 14.52 -13.69 -5.08
N LYS A 97 13.83 -12.55 -5.20
CA LYS A 97 14.41 -11.23 -5.50
C LYS A 97 14.40 -10.28 -4.30
N LEU A 98 13.74 -10.65 -3.20
CA LEU A 98 13.69 -9.84 -1.99
C LEU A 98 15.11 -9.68 -1.41
N LYS A 99 15.51 -8.44 -1.15
CA LYS A 99 16.81 -8.18 -0.53
C LYS A 99 16.74 -8.58 0.96
N PRO A 100 17.86 -9.00 1.57
CA PRO A 100 17.91 -9.33 2.99
C PRO A 100 17.32 -8.21 3.85
N GLY A 101 16.48 -8.58 4.83
CA GLY A 101 15.83 -7.62 5.72
C GLY A 101 14.83 -6.67 5.03
N LEU A 102 14.41 -6.95 3.79
CA LEU A 102 13.51 -6.10 3.01
C LEU A 102 14.03 -4.66 2.80
N VAL A 103 15.33 -4.41 2.92
CA VAL A 103 15.92 -3.09 2.67
C VAL A 103 16.83 -3.16 1.46
N GLY A 104 16.67 -2.23 0.53
CA GLY A 104 17.46 -2.20 -0.70
C GLY A 104 16.71 -1.65 -1.91
N ALA A 105 17.48 -1.46 -2.98
CA ALA A 105 16.97 -1.03 -4.28
C ALA A 105 16.48 -2.24 -5.08
N TYR A 106 15.35 -2.06 -5.75
CA TYR A 106 14.74 -3.00 -6.67
C TYR A 106 14.59 -2.30 -8.01
N THR A 107 15.25 -2.85 -9.03
CA THR A 107 15.08 -2.37 -10.41
C THR A 107 13.64 -2.64 -10.86
N ILE A 108 12.96 -1.60 -11.35
CA ILE A 108 11.59 -1.69 -11.85
C ILE A 108 11.60 -2.06 -13.32
N VAL A 109 10.77 -3.03 -13.69
CA VAL A 109 10.42 -3.37 -15.07
C VAL A 109 8.91 -3.51 -15.20
N SER A 110 8.33 -3.15 -16.34
CA SER A 110 6.89 -3.38 -16.60
C SER A 110 6.51 -4.86 -16.71
N SER A 111 5.35 -5.26 -16.19
CA SER A 111 4.79 -6.62 -16.30
C SER A 111 3.85 -6.77 -17.51
N PRO A 112 3.72 -7.96 -18.17
CA PRO A 112 4.61 -9.12 -18.15
C PRO A 112 5.43 -9.19 -19.45
N VAL A 113 6.63 -8.59 -19.50
CA VAL A 113 7.54 -8.90 -20.61
C VAL A 113 8.33 -10.15 -20.24
N GLY A 114 8.04 -11.26 -20.90
CA GLY A 114 8.92 -12.42 -20.87
C GLY A 114 10.33 -12.00 -21.31
N GLY A 115 11.33 -12.20 -20.45
CA GLY A 115 12.74 -11.93 -20.77
C GLY A 115 13.33 -10.62 -20.23
N LEU A 116 12.54 -9.70 -19.67
CA LEU A 116 13.12 -8.53 -18.99
C LEU A 116 13.59 -8.90 -17.57
N GLN A 117 14.86 -8.60 -17.28
CA GLN A 117 15.46 -8.80 -15.97
C GLN A 117 15.23 -7.56 -15.10
N GLY A 118 14.30 -7.66 -14.16
CA GLY A 118 14.12 -6.67 -13.10
C GLY A 118 13.84 -7.35 -11.76
N ASP A 119 14.04 -6.64 -10.67
CA ASP A 119 13.71 -7.14 -9.33
C ASP A 119 12.22 -6.96 -9.01
N ALA A 120 11.62 -5.84 -9.44
CA ALA A 120 10.23 -5.48 -9.18
C ALA A 120 9.46 -5.29 -10.49
N GLN A 121 8.33 -5.97 -10.63
CA GLN A 121 7.40 -5.77 -11.73
C GLN A 121 6.44 -4.63 -11.42
N VAL A 122 6.25 -3.67 -12.33
CA VAL A 122 5.25 -2.60 -12.21
C VAL A 122 4.10 -2.81 -13.20
N ASN A 123 2.87 -2.63 -12.71
CA ASN A 123 1.69 -2.38 -13.52
C ASN A 123 1.20 -0.97 -13.19
N TYR A 124 1.08 -0.11 -14.20
CA TYR A 124 0.54 1.23 -14.04
C TYR A 124 -0.68 1.40 -14.92
N ARG A 125 -1.73 1.98 -14.35
CA ARG A 125 -2.97 2.31 -15.03
C ARG A 125 -3.37 3.73 -14.67
N TYR A 126 -3.75 4.49 -15.69
CA TYR A 126 -4.36 5.81 -15.54
C TYR A 126 -5.80 5.77 -16.05
N LYS A 127 -6.76 6.27 -15.26
CA LYS A 127 -8.14 6.48 -15.69
C LYS A 127 -8.32 7.91 -16.21
N LYS A 128 -8.96 8.10 -17.36
CA LYS A 128 -9.37 9.45 -17.77
C LYS A 128 -10.65 9.86 -17.05
N ASP A 129 -11.56 8.90 -16.94
CA ASP A 129 -12.86 9.00 -16.30
C ASP A 129 -13.26 7.63 -15.72
N THR A 130 -14.48 7.52 -15.20
CA THR A 130 -14.99 6.29 -14.57
C THR A 130 -14.94 5.06 -15.50
N TYR A 131 -15.08 5.26 -16.80
CA TYR A 131 -15.24 4.18 -17.79
C TYR A 131 -14.02 4.01 -18.70
N SER A 132 -13.21 5.05 -18.86
CA SER A 132 -12.06 5.08 -19.76
C SER A 132 -10.76 4.97 -18.97
N TYR A 133 -9.98 3.92 -19.24
CA TYR A 133 -8.64 3.77 -18.67
C TYR A 133 -7.61 3.42 -19.74
N VAL A 134 -6.38 3.84 -19.47
CA VAL A 134 -5.19 3.46 -20.21
C VAL A 134 -4.33 2.64 -19.27
N GLU A 135 -4.11 1.39 -19.65
CA GLU A 135 -3.13 0.52 -19.02
C GLU A 135 -1.88 0.50 -19.89
N PHE A 136 -0.71 0.65 -19.26
CA PHE A 136 0.53 0.77 -20.00
C PHE A 136 1.16 -0.61 -20.21
N TYR A 137 1.50 -0.87 -21.47
CA TYR A 137 1.97 -2.18 -21.92
C TYR A 137 3.38 -2.54 -21.41
N PRO A 138 3.69 -3.84 -21.41
CA PRO A 138 5.00 -4.36 -21.09
C PRO A 138 6.09 -3.80 -22.04
N GLY A 139 7.25 -3.43 -21.50
CA GLY A 139 8.45 -2.95 -22.21
C GLY A 139 8.75 -1.48 -22.03
N ASN A 140 7.85 -0.72 -21.40
CA ASN A 140 7.86 0.75 -21.48
C ASN A 140 8.17 1.45 -20.16
N ALA A 141 8.39 0.71 -19.06
CA ALA A 141 8.61 1.28 -17.74
C ALA A 141 9.98 0.91 -17.17
N ASP A 142 10.73 1.94 -16.77
CA ASP A 142 12.04 1.80 -16.13
C ASP A 142 12.14 2.69 -14.90
N GLY A 143 12.73 2.17 -13.82
CA GLY A 143 12.88 2.91 -12.58
C GLY A 143 13.45 2.12 -11.41
N VAL A 144 13.25 2.66 -10.21
CA VAL A 144 13.70 2.07 -8.95
C VAL A 144 12.57 2.14 -7.91
N LEU A 145 12.34 1.00 -7.24
CA LEU A 145 11.62 0.92 -5.97
C LEU A 145 12.68 0.70 -4.89
N GLN A 146 12.74 1.55 -3.88
CA GLN A 146 13.70 1.47 -2.79
C GLN A 146 12.96 1.29 -1.47
N PHE A 147 13.21 0.19 -0.78
CA PHE A 147 12.83 0.06 0.63
C PHE A 147 13.95 0.62 1.50
N THR A 148 13.63 1.61 2.33
CA THR A 148 14.60 2.36 3.15
C THR A 148 14.69 1.83 4.57
N SER A 149 13.59 1.29 5.11
CA SER A 149 13.59 0.65 6.41
C SER A 149 12.53 -0.44 6.50
N TYR A 150 12.77 -1.43 7.36
CA TYR A 150 11.83 -2.47 7.74
C TYR A 150 11.94 -2.75 9.24
N ASP A 151 10.83 -2.61 9.96
CA ASP A 151 10.69 -3.06 11.34
C ASP A 151 10.02 -4.45 11.35
N PRO A 152 10.75 -5.54 11.66
CA PRO A 152 10.17 -6.89 11.69
C PRO A 152 9.21 -7.12 12.88
N GLY A 153 9.35 -6.37 13.97
CA GLY A 153 8.50 -6.50 15.16
C GLY A 153 7.08 -6.00 14.91
N GLN A 154 6.97 -4.86 14.23
CA GLN A 154 5.68 -4.26 13.87
C GLN A 154 5.24 -4.54 12.41
N LYS A 155 6.13 -5.16 11.62
CA LYS A 155 6.01 -5.39 10.17
C LYS A 155 5.80 -4.11 9.38
N LEU A 156 6.51 -3.04 9.73
CA LEU A 156 6.39 -1.74 9.08
C LEU A 156 7.48 -1.55 8.04
N LEU A 157 7.09 -1.11 6.84
CA LEU A 157 7.98 -0.85 5.73
C LEU A 157 7.92 0.63 5.34
N ALA A 158 9.07 1.21 5.04
CA ALA A 158 9.18 2.54 4.44
C ALA A 158 9.99 2.47 3.15
N GLY A 159 9.74 3.41 2.24
CA GLY A 159 10.42 3.43 0.97
C GLY A 159 10.02 4.57 0.04
N THR A 160 10.61 4.52 -1.14
CA THR A 160 10.33 5.44 -2.24
C THR A 160 10.25 4.66 -3.55
N TYR A 161 9.56 5.21 -4.53
CA TYR A 161 9.58 4.70 -5.89
C TYR A 161 9.70 5.86 -6.86
N SER A 162 10.40 5.62 -7.97
CA SER A 162 10.50 6.53 -9.09
C SER A 162 10.63 5.70 -10.35
N PHE A 163 9.71 5.87 -11.28
CA PHE A 163 9.77 5.24 -12.59
C PHE A 163 9.24 6.18 -13.65
N HIS A 164 9.58 5.91 -14.88
CA HIS A 164 9.02 6.62 -16.02
C HIS A 164 8.45 5.62 -17.02
N ILE A 165 7.43 6.05 -17.74
CA ILE A 165 6.80 5.29 -18.81
C ILE A 165 6.89 6.11 -20.08
N ASN A 166 7.44 5.50 -21.13
CA ASN A 166 7.40 6.06 -22.47
C ASN A 166 6.15 5.52 -23.19
N SER A 167 5.25 6.42 -23.61
CA SER A 167 3.99 6.07 -24.27
C SER A 167 3.85 6.84 -25.58
N LEU A 168 3.31 6.18 -26.61
CA LEU A 168 2.91 6.85 -27.86
C LEU A 168 1.49 7.43 -27.80
N HIS A 169 0.82 7.30 -26.65
CA HIS A 169 -0.55 7.78 -26.43
C HIS A 169 -0.61 8.76 -25.27
N ASN A 170 -1.39 9.83 -25.46
CA ASN A 170 -1.74 10.77 -24.40
C ASN A 170 -3.01 10.30 -23.67
N PRO A 171 -2.89 9.83 -22.42
CA PRO A 171 -4.02 9.25 -21.70
C PRO A 171 -5.07 10.28 -21.26
N LYS A 172 -4.78 11.59 -21.32
CA LYS A 172 -5.76 12.65 -21.05
C LYS A 172 -6.60 13.01 -22.27
N ILE A 173 -6.04 12.92 -23.47
CA ILE A 173 -6.66 13.46 -24.69
C ILE A 173 -7.31 12.35 -25.54
N GLY A 174 -6.95 11.08 -25.38
CA GLY A 174 -7.58 9.93 -26.04
C GLY A 174 -6.66 9.25 -27.07
N MET A 175 -7.20 8.64 -28.13
CA MET A 175 -6.45 7.85 -29.13
C MET A 175 -5.52 8.67 -30.05
N ASN A 176 -5.26 9.94 -29.76
CA ASN A 176 -4.28 10.72 -30.53
C ASN A 176 -2.87 10.20 -30.22
N TRP A 177 -2.12 9.91 -31.28
CA TRP A 177 -0.73 9.47 -31.23
C TRP A 177 0.20 10.63 -30.87
N VAL A 178 0.14 11.05 -29.61
CA VAL A 178 1.00 12.07 -29.04
C VAL A 178 1.94 11.37 -28.08
N GLU A 179 3.23 11.37 -28.45
CA GLU A 179 4.29 10.90 -27.57
C GLU A 179 4.16 11.59 -26.21
N THR A 180 4.06 10.78 -25.17
CA THR A 180 3.83 11.21 -23.81
C THR A 180 4.76 10.42 -22.91
N ARG A 181 5.61 11.13 -22.18
CA ARG A 181 6.39 10.56 -21.09
C ARG A 181 5.66 10.79 -19.78
N ILE A 182 5.53 9.73 -18.98
CA ILE A 182 4.91 9.78 -17.67
C ILE A 182 5.97 9.51 -16.63
N ASP A 183 6.30 10.50 -15.81
CA ASP A 183 7.17 10.29 -14.65
C ASP A 183 6.31 10.15 -13.40
N VAL A 184 6.51 9.07 -12.65
CA VAL A 184 5.77 8.76 -11.43
C VAL A 184 6.76 8.58 -10.29
N LYS A 185 6.55 9.32 -9.21
CA LYS A 185 7.39 9.26 -8.01
C LYS A 185 6.52 9.20 -6.77
N GLY A 186 7.02 8.62 -5.70
CA GLY A 186 6.32 8.67 -4.43
C GLY A 186 7.15 8.13 -3.28
N SER A 187 6.60 8.30 -2.10
CA SER A 187 7.16 7.78 -0.85
C SER A 187 6.07 7.12 -0.03
N PHE A 188 6.48 6.24 0.86
CA PHE A 188 5.62 5.66 1.89
C PHE A 188 6.42 5.42 3.16
N GLY A 189 5.78 5.61 4.30
CA GLY A 189 6.40 5.47 5.61
C GLY A 189 5.47 4.73 6.55
N ASN A 190 6.07 3.86 7.37
CA ASN A 190 5.38 3.08 8.40
C ASN A 190 4.25 2.19 7.86
N MET A 191 4.32 1.76 6.61
CA MET A 191 3.26 0.95 6.01
C MET A 191 3.32 -0.48 6.53
N GLN A 192 2.24 -0.95 7.15
CA GLN A 192 2.17 -2.32 7.65
C GLN A 192 2.03 -3.33 6.52
N ILE A 193 2.89 -4.36 6.53
CA ILE A 193 2.76 -5.53 5.65
C ILE A 193 1.66 -6.43 6.21
N LYS A 194 0.58 -6.60 5.43
CA LYS A 194 -0.57 -7.44 5.75
C LYS A 194 -0.40 -8.87 5.25
#